data_AF-A0A5C9CSK3-F1
#
_entry.id   AF-A0A5C9CSK3-F1
#
_cell.length_a   1.000
_cell.length_b   1.000
_cell.length_c   1.000
_cell.angle_alpha   90.00
_cell.angle_beta   90.00
_cell.angle_gamma   90.00
#
_symmetry.space_group_name_H-M   'P 1'
#
loop_
_entity.id
_entity.type
_entity.pdbx_description
1 polymer ?
#
loop_
_entity_poly.entity_id
_entity_poly.type
_entity_poly.pdbx_seq_one_letter_code
_entity_poly.pdbx_strand_id
1 'polypeptide(L)'
;MHITLKQLSLALAGAGLLSLHGCGGGSGDTTTATQAAAGSPTVTTPPTALELATAFLKQVDASRATAVPTTGSANEAFTDGCYLGDGMTKALAIASFDANVAQAVEGRKFVIGSTRTNVQVLAERNTTNADGSSRRELDIQYQVNYADGTVDKVVKDTLISGSSVGSNMGAGVTCTTPESSSSLRYFGNRAVVSAGLRSVNQRSERYSLATGAPLTSAVDYNKVVQLRISDPGKVAKYAVVTGPGLPSAGVKMLSPRIQRDDPLFAGKRGNFVDWLDTDLFTICRSATSSRPAANLADCATSGASSNNFGAFNLSATATDTTFDAMGFVAGGSYSVALYNDDGWKTVNGQATQTPIATYTRTLGSLPYSAVALASSGVNADLFPRITSSLTPVEQATQVRNKTASTMNLSWTALGVMPDVAKFGWGSISSFVSGLASAGPATWPGSRQSASSYPAAGTTTISNYTVSAPSSLLVTPTYGEVSVYLVDRNGVAISSTRTFE
;
A
#
# COMPACT_ATOMS: atom_id res chain seq x y z
N MET A 1 -46.81 8.56 -1.90
CA MET A 1 -46.37 8.77 -0.50
C MET A 1 -44.85 8.98 -0.52
N HIS A 2 -44.31 10.01 -1.20
CA HIS A 2 -44.04 11.38 -0.71
C HIS A 2 -43.34 11.43 0.66
N ILE A 3 -42.04 11.77 0.64
CA ILE A 3 -41.25 12.63 1.56
C ILE A 3 -39.78 12.60 1.04
N THR A 4 -39.41 13.53 0.16
CA THR A 4 -38.54 14.73 0.35
C THR A 4 -37.03 14.48 0.50
N LEU A 5 -36.31 14.69 -0.63
CA LEU A 5 -34.88 14.97 -0.71
C LEU A 5 -34.61 16.43 -0.28
N LYS A 6 -33.72 16.66 0.68
CA LYS A 6 -33.15 17.99 0.94
C LYS A 6 -31.82 18.13 0.19
N GLN A 7 -31.82 19.00 -0.82
CA GLN A 7 -30.63 19.57 -1.44
C GLN A 7 -29.97 20.55 -0.45
N LEU A 8 -28.65 20.51 -0.34
CA LEU A 8 -27.86 21.59 0.26
C LEU A 8 -27.12 22.32 -0.86
N SER A 9 -27.62 23.50 -1.19
CA SER A 9 -27.01 24.49 -2.07
C SER A 9 -25.91 25.22 -1.30
N LEU A 10 -24.71 25.35 -1.88
CA LEU A 10 -23.80 26.44 -1.54
C LEU A 10 -23.47 27.20 -2.80
N ALA A 11 -23.95 28.44 -2.85
CA ALA A 11 -23.65 29.42 -3.87
C ALA A 11 -22.32 30.11 -3.55
N LEU A 12 -21.48 30.28 -4.57
CA LEU A 12 -20.65 31.48 -4.68
C LEU A 12 -20.82 32.02 -6.11
N ALA A 13 -21.42 33.20 -6.18
CA ALA A 13 -21.51 34.03 -7.36
C ALA A 13 -20.17 34.76 -7.57
N GLY A 14 -19.83 34.96 -8.84
CA GLY A 14 -18.69 35.78 -9.28
C GLY A 14 -18.61 35.77 -10.80
N ALA A 15 -19.37 36.67 -11.43
CA ALA A 15 -19.64 36.76 -12.86
C ALA A 15 -18.42 37.23 -13.70
N GLY A 16 -18.45 36.89 -14.99
CA GLY A 16 -17.55 37.44 -16.00
C GLY A 16 -17.82 36.88 -17.40
N LEU A 17 -19.00 37.15 -17.96
CA LEU A 17 -19.34 36.93 -19.37
C LEU A 17 -18.49 37.83 -20.28
N LEU A 18 -17.79 37.25 -21.26
CA LEU A 18 -17.37 37.97 -22.47
C LEU A 18 -18.45 37.79 -23.54
N SER A 19 -19.21 38.86 -23.82
CA SER A 19 -19.99 38.98 -25.04
C SER A 19 -19.24 39.86 -26.03
N LEU A 20 -18.80 39.30 -27.15
CA LEU A 20 -18.60 40.05 -28.40
C LEU A 20 -19.96 40.63 -28.84
N HIS A 21 -20.01 41.87 -29.32
CA HIS A 21 -20.74 42.36 -30.51
C HIS A 21 -20.24 43.79 -30.82
N GLY A 22 -20.05 44.08 -32.11
CA GLY A 22 -19.40 45.30 -32.61
C GLY A 22 -20.31 46.42 -33.11
N CYS A 23 -19.65 47.42 -33.70
CA CYS A 23 -20.08 48.49 -34.60
C CYS A 23 -21.20 49.48 -34.20
N GLY A 24 -20.87 50.77 -34.30
CA GLY A 24 -21.82 51.87 -34.43
C GLY A 24 -21.22 53.22 -34.02
N GLY A 25 -20.91 54.09 -34.99
CA GLY A 25 -20.27 55.39 -34.76
C GLY A 25 -21.23 56.53 -34.41
N GLY A 26 -20.65 57.74 -34.24
CA GLY A 26 -21.38 59.01 -34.39
C GLY A 26 -21.31 59.98 -33.20
N SER A 27 -20.34 60.90 -33.28
CA SER A 27 -20.39 62.35 -32.98
C SER A 27 -21.03 62.90 -31.69
N GLY A 28 -20.17 63.56 -30.89
CA GLY A 28 -20.39 64.88 -30.28
C GLY A 28 -21.38 64.99 -29.13
N ASP A 29 -20.91 65.23 -27.90
CA ASP A 29 -20.85 66.59 -27.35
C ASP A 29 -20.17 66.59 -25.98
N THR A 30 -19.43 67.66 -25.72
CA THR A 30 -18.61 67.89 -24.52
C THR A 30 -19.45 68.23 -23.30
N THR A 31 -19.40 67.39 -22.25
CA THR A 31 -19.68 67.83 -20.88
C THR A 31 -18.68 67.21 -19.90
N THR A 32 -17.94 68.09 -19.22
CA THR A 32 -17.00 67.83 -18.15
C THR A 32 -17.70 67.20 -16.95
N ALA A 33 -17.56 65.88 -16.80
CA ALA A 33 -17.81 65.16 -15.55
C ALA A 33 -16.48 64.86 -14.87
N THR A 34 -16.36 65.25 -13.60
CA THR A 34 -15.26 64.93 -12.69
C THR A 34 -14.94 63.44 -12.76
N GLN A 35 -13.74 63.13 -13.28
CA GLN A 35 -13.18 61.79 -13.36
C GLN A 35 -12.86 61.33 -11.93
N ALA A 36 -13.76 60.52 -11.34
CA ALA A 36 -13.37 59.67 -10.22
C ALA A 36 -12.23 58.78 -10.73
N ALA A 37 -11.08 58.82 -10.06
CA ALA A 37 -9.97 57.93 -10.36
C ALA A 37 -10.48 56.50 -10.30
N ALA A 38 -10.68 55.88 -11.47
CA ALA A 38 -10.92 54.47 -11.58
C ALA A 38 -9.71 53.79 -10.92
N GLY A 39 -9.94 53.16 -9.78
CA GLY A 39 -8.94 52.30 -9.15
C GLY A 39 -8.40 51.38 -10.25
N SER A 40 -7.08 51.41 -10.45
CA SER A 40 -6.43 50.51 -11.40
C SER A 40 -7.00 49.11 -11.19
N PRO A 41 -7.43 48.40 -12.25
CA PRO A 41 -7.89 47.03 -12.09
C PRO A 41 -6.78 46.29 -11.35
N THR A 42 -7.09 45.79 -10.16
CA THR A 42 -6.17 44.95 -9.41
C THR A 42 -5.83 43.81 -10.35
N VAL A 43 -4.62 43.83 -10.93
CA VAL A 43 -4.11 42.72 -11.72
C VAL A 43 -3.89 41.61 -10.71
N THR A 44 -4.92 40.79 -10.48
CA THR A 44 -4.78 39.54 -9.76
C THR A 44 -3.90 38.67 -10.62
N THR A 45 -2.61 38.63 -10.29
CA THR A 45 -1.65 37.70 -10.87
C THR A 45 -2.26 36.30 -10.82
N PRO A 46 -2.30 35.56 -11.95
CA PRO A 46 -2.79 34.19 -11.96
C PRO A 46 -2.04 33.36 -10.92
N PRO A 47 -2.72 32.45 -10.20
CA PRO A 47 -2.07 31.64 -9.17
C PRO A 47 -0.96 30.79 -9.79
N THR A 48 0.18 30.74 -9.11
CA THR A 48 1.33 29.91 -9.45
C THR A 48 0.99 28.43 -9.35
N ALA A 49 1.79 27.57 -10.01
CA ALA A 49 1.63 26.11 -9.90
C ALA A 49 1.71 25.62 -8.44
N LEU A 50 2.58 26.22 -7.63
CA LEU A 50 2.72 25.90 -6.22
C LEU A 50 1.47 26.29 -5.41
N GLU A 51 0.90 27.47 -5.64
CA GLU A 51 -0.33 27.91 -4.99
C GLU A 51 -1.51 27.00 -5.36
N LEU A 52 -1.64 26.62 -6.64
CA LEU A 52 -2.66 25.69 -7.11
C LEU A 52 -2.51 24.31 -6.48
N ALA A 53 -1.30 23.74 -6.50
CA ALA A 53 -1.03 22.44 -5.88
C ALA A 53 -1.31 22.47 -4.37
N THR A 54 -0.88 23.53 -3.67
CA THR A 54 -1.13 23.70 -2.23
C THR A 54 -2.62 23.81 -1.93
N ALA A 55 -3.36 24.59 -2.72
CA ALA A 55 -4.81 24.74 -2.57
C ALA A 55 -5.54 23.42 -2.83
N PHE A 56 -5.11 22.65 -3.83
CA PHE A 56 -5.64 21.31 -4.11
C PHE A 56 -5.40 20.36 -2.92
N LEU A 57 -4.18 20.26 -2.41
CA LEU A 57 -3.87 19.35 -1.30
C LEU A 57 -4.63 19.71 -0.02
N LYS A 58 -4.91 21.01 0.24
CA LYS A 58 -5.79 21.43 1.34
C LYS A 58 -7.23 20.93 1.19
N GLN A 59 -7.75 20.82 -0.03
CA GLN A 59 -9.08 20.22 -0.26
C GLN A 59 -9.06 18.73 0.04
N VAL A 60 -7.97 18.03 -0.32
CA VAL A 60 -7.78 16.62 0.02
C VAL A 60 -7.72 16.45 1.54
N ASP A 61 -6.97 17.29 2.24
CA ASP A 61 -6.87 17.27 3.70
C ASP A 61 -8.26 17.49 4.35
N ALA A 62 -9.01 18.50 3.89
CA ALA A 62 -10.36 18.77 4.37
C ALA A 62 -11.30 17.57 4.20
N SER A 63 -11.18 16.83 3.08
CA SER A 63 -12.01 15.64 2.83
C SER A 63 -11.73 14.47 3.79
N ARG A 64 -10.58 14.51 4.49
CA ARG A 64 -10.11 13.46 5.41
C ARG A 64 -9.95 13.95 6.85
N ALA A 65 -10.44 15.15 7.16
CA ALA A 65 -10.21 15.78 8.45
C ALA A 65 -10.81 14.98 9.62
N THR A 66 -12.00 14.42 9.44
CA THR A 66 -12.77 13.78 10.53
C THR A 66 -13.19 12.34 10.25
N ALA A 67 -13.24 11.92 8.98
CA ALA A 67 -13.70 10.59 8.60
C ALA A 67 -13.08 10.12 7.29
N VAL A 68 -13.13 8.81 7.05
CA VAL A 68 -12.89 8.22 5.73
C VAL A 68 -14.22 8.25 4.95
N PRO A 69 -14.21 8.57 3.64
CA PRO A 69 -15.40 8.46 2.79
C PRO A 69 -16.01 7.06 2.84
N THR A 70 -17.34 6.96 2.73
CA THR A 70 -18.08 5.69 2.86
C THR A 70 -18.43 5.03 1.53
N THR A 71 -18.02 5.62 0.41
CA THR A 71 -18.16 5.04 -0.94
C THR A 71 -16.84 5.18 -1.70
N GLY A 72 -16.59 4.26 -2.63
CA GLY A 72 -15.42 4.31 -3.50
C GLY A 72 -15.39 5.59 -4.34
N SER A 73 -16.53 6.01 -4.88
CA SER A 73 -16.64 7.26 -5.65
C SER A 73 -16.24 8.50 -4.86
N ALA A 74 -16.64 8.60 -3.58
CA ALA A 74 -16.26 9.70 -2.71
C ALA A 74 -14.79 9.58 -2.28
N ASN A 75 -14.27 8.37 -2.07
CA ASN A 75 -12.85 8.14 -1.78
C ASN A 75 -11.94 8.58 -2.94
N GLU A 76 -12.39 8.38 -4.18
CA GLU A 76 -11.65 8.69 -5.41
C GLU A 76 -12.09 10.03 -6.05
N ALA A 77 -12.77 10.90 -5.32
CA ALA A 77 -13.34 12.15 -5.85
C ALA A 77 -12.30 13.10 -6.46
N PHE A 78 -11.06 13.07 -5.96
CA PHE A 78 -9.96 13.92 -6.43
C PHE A 78 -9.08 13.26 -7.51
N THR A 79 -9.43 12.08 -7.99
CA THR A 79 -8.66 11.39 -9.03
C THR A 79 -9.23 11.66 -10.42
N ASP A 80 -8.36 11.76 -11.42
CA ASP A 80 -8.76 11.95 -12.80
C ASP A 80 -9.42 10.68 -13.39
N GLY A 81 -10.31 10.85 -14.37
CA GLY A 81 -10.89 9.73 -15.12
C GLY A 81 -9.87 8.76 -15.74
N CYS A 82 -8.68 9.26 -16.08
CA CYS A 82 -7.54 8.49 -16.59
C CYS A 82 -6.45 8.23 -15.53
N TYR A 83 -6.80 8.25 -14.25
CA TYR A 83 -5.86 7.94 -13.17
C TYR A 83 -5.27 6.53 -13.34
N LEU A 84 -3.94 6.44 -13.24
CA LEU A 84 -3.17 5.22 -13.11
C LEU A 84 -2.06 5.49 -12.11
N GLY A 85 -2.15 4.84 -10.96
CA GLY A 85 -1.12 4.86 -9.93
C GLY A 85 -0.90 3.48 -9.36
N ASP A 86 0.34 2.99 -9.39
CA ASP A 86 0.71 1.70 -8.80
C ASP A 86 -0.17 0.51 -9.26
N GLY A 87 -0.54 0.50 -10.54
CA GLY A 87 -1.39 -0.52 -11.16
C GLY A 87 -2.90 -0.36 -10.90
N MET A 88 -3.30 0.64 -10.11
CA MET A 88 -4.71 0.95 -9.84
C MET A 88 -5.22 2.02 -10.81
N THR A 89 -6.31 1.71 -11.52
CA THR A 89 -7.12 2.71 -12.21
C THR A 89 -8.19 3.28 -11.28
N LYS A 90 -8.74 4.46 -11.58
CA LYS A 90 -9.86 5.03 -10.80
C LYS A 90 -11.02 4.05 -10.68
N ALA A 91 -11.43 3.45 -11.79
CA ALA A 91 -12.52 2.47 -11.82
C ALA A 91 -12.22 1.25 -10.92
N LEU A 92 -10.98 0.73 -10.98
CA LEU A 92 -10.56 -0.39 -10.15
C LEU A 92 -10.50 -0.02 -8.66
N ALA A 93 -10.05 1.19 -8.33
CA ALA A 93 -10.01 1.69 -6.96
C ALA A 93 -11.41 1.82 -6.35
N ILE A 94 -12.37 2.37 -7.11
CA ILE A 94 -13.78 2.44 -6.71
C ILE A 94 -14.34 1.04 -6.49
N ALA A 95 -14.20 0.15 -7.49
CA ALA A 95 -14.74 -1.21 -7.40
C ALA A 95 -14.14 -2.00 -6.23
N SER A 96 -12.83 -1.89 -6.00
CA SER A 96 -12.16 -2.55 -4.88
C SER A 96 -12.61 -2.00 -3.53
N PHE A 97 -12.90 -0.71 -3.43
CA PHE A 97 -13.43 -0.10 -2.21
C PHE A 97 -14.85 -0.60 -1.93
N ASP A 98 -15.71 -0.56 -2.94
CA ASP A 98 -17.13 -0.88 -2.82
C ASP A 98 -17.39 -2.38 -2.62
N ALA A 99 -16.45 -3.25 -3.03
CA ALA A 99 -16.53 -4.69 -2.78
C ALA A 99 -16.59 -5.06 -1.29
N ASN A 100 -15.95 -4.26 -0.41
CA ASN A 100 -16.07 -4.41 1.04
C ASN A 100 -15.85 -3.05 1.74
N VAL A 101 -16.88 -2.20 1.72
CA VAL A 101 -16.85 -0.84 2.28
C VAL A 101 -16.39 -0.85 3.74
N ALA A 102 -16.87 -1.78 4.56
CA ALA A 102 -16.54 -1.83 5.99
C ALA A 102 -15.03 -2.02 6.21
N GLN A 103 -14.43 -3.01 5.52
CA GLN A 103 -12.99 -3.24 5.60
C GLN A 103 -12.19 -2.12 4.93
N ALA A 104 -12.69 -1.54 3.84
CA ALA A 104 -12.02 -0.46 3.12
C ALA A 104 -11.94 0.83 3.95
N VAL A 105 -13.02 1.17 4.68
CA VAL A 105 -13.09 2.28 5.63
C VAL A 105 -12.18 2.02 6.82
N GLU A 106 -12.28 0.85 7.44
CA GLU A 106 -11.44 0.45 8.57
C GLU A 106 -9.95 0.53 8.20
N GLY A 107 -9.58 0.01 7.04
CA GLY A 107 -8.22 -0.01 6.48
C GLY A 107 -7.60 1.37 6.23
N ARG A 108 -8.41 2.42 6.22
CA ARG A 108 -7.99 3.80 5.89
C ARG A 108 -8.07 4.75 7.08
N LYS A 109 -8.50 4.31 8.27
CA LYS A 109 -8.61 5.20 9.44
C LYS A 109 -7.30 5.91 9.79
N PHE A 110 -6.15 5.33 9.46
CA PHE A 110 -4.85 5.98 9.68
C PHE A 110 -4.67 7.32 8.93
N VAL A 111 -5.44 7.59 7.87
CA VAL A 111 -5.34 8.87 7.14
C VAL A 111 -6.23 9.97 7.72
N ILE A 112 -7.08 9.67 8.71
CA ILE A 112 -7.96 10.66 9.33
C ILE A 112 -7.09 11.72 10.03
N GLY A 113 -7.41 13.00 9.78
CA GLY A 113 -6.67 14.13 10.33
C GLY A 113 -5.26 14.33 9.74
N SER A 114 -4.90 13.60 8.68
CA SER A 114 -3.63 13.81 7.99
C SER A 114 -3.61 15.16 7.27
N THR A 115 -2.43 15.79 7.24
CA THR A 115 -2.21 17.06 6.54
C THR A 115 -1.03 16.98 5.59
N ARG A 116 -1.08 17.75 4.51
CA ARG A 116 -0.06 17.79 3.47
C ARG A 116 0.70 19.11 3.53
N THR A 117 2.01 19.02 3.70
CA THR A 117 2.87 20.20 3.93
C THR A 117 4.15 20.10 3.10
N ASN A 118 4.98 21.16 3.12
CA ASN A 118 6.26 21.20 2.40
C ASN A 118 6.10 20.87 0.91
N VAL A 119 5.06 21.44 0.29
CA VAL A 119 4.71 21.22 -1.11
C VAL A 119 5.79 21.85 -2.00
N GLN A 120 6.23 21.09 -2.98
CA GLN A 120 7.19 21.50 -3.99
C GLN A 120 6.66 21.08 -5.36
N VAL A 121 6.81 21.97 -6.35
CA VAL A 121 6.58 21.61 -7.76
C VAL A 121 7.93 21.21 -8.34
N LEU A 122 8.06 19.94 -8.71
CA LEU A 122 9.27 19.36 -9.29
C LEU A 122 9.35 19.64 -10.79
N ALA A 123 8.21 19.58 -11.47
CA ALA A 123 8.09 19.85 -12.89
C ALA A 123 6.68 20.33 -13.25
N GLU A 124 6.59 21.16 -14.27
CA GLU A 124 5.34 21.57 -14.90
C GLU A 124 5.44 21.29 -16.41
N ARG A 125 4.39 20.68 -16.96
CA ARG A 125 4.27 20.40 -18.40
C ARG A 125 2.95 20.94 -18.90
N ASN A 126 3.01 21.72 -19.98
CA ASN A 126 1.83 22.17 -20.72
C ASN A 126 1.94 21.58 -22.14
N THR A 127 0.97 20.77 -22.52
CA THR A 127 0.96 20.05 -23.81
C THR A 127 -0.39 20.17 -24.49
N THR A 128 -0.39 20.05 -25.80
CA THR A 128 -1.61 19.88 -26.60
C THR A 128 -1.72 18.41 -26.98
N ASN A 129 -2.83 17.78 -26.63
CA ASN A 129 -3.14 16.40 -27.01
C ASN A 129 -3.33 16.31 -28.54
N ALA A 130 -3.26 15.10 -29.09
CA ALA A 130 -3.42 14.88 -30.54
C ALA A 130 -4.78 15.35 -31.09
N ASP A 131 -5.80 15.41 -30.24
CA ASP A 131 -7.14 15.93 -30.56
C ASP A 131 -7.26 17.46 -30.46
N GLY A 132 -6.15 18.16 -30.18
CA GLY A 132 -6.11 19.62 -30.01
C GLY A 132 -6.47 20.11 -28.60
N SER A 133 -6.89 19.23 -27.68
CA SER A 133 -7.24 19.62 -26.32
C SER A 133 -5.99 19.97 -25.48
N SER A 134 -6.12 20.95 -24.58
CA SER A 134 -5.00 21.37 -23.71
C SER A 134 -4.88 20.48 -22.49
N ARG A 135 -3.64 20.15 -22.11
CA ARG A 135 -3.29 19.38 -20.92
C ARG A 135 -2.20 20.11 -20.14
N ARG A 136 -2.37 20.17 -18.83
CA ARG A 136 -1.36 20.65 -17.89
C ARG A 136 -1.11 19.62 -16.81
N GLU A 137 0.14 19.19 -16.65
CA GLU A 137 0.58 18.25 -15.62
C GLU A 137 1.57 18.92 -14.67
N LEU A 138 1.43 18.63 -13.37
CA LEU A 138 2.33 19.08 -12.31
C LEU A 138 2.88 17.87 -11.57
N ASP A 139 4.20 17.67 -11.61
CA ASP A 139 4.84 16.71 -10.71
C ASP A 139 5.14 17.42 -9.41
N ILE A 140 4.62 16.89 -8.31
CA ILE A 140 4.75 17.50 -6.98
C ILE A 140 5.43 16.55 -6.01
N GLN A 141 6.09 17.14 -5.01
CA GLN A 141 6.55 16.46 -3.82
C GLN A 141 5.97 17.14 -2.60
N TYR A 142 5.58 16.36 -1.60
CA TYR A 142 5.07 16.90 -0.33
C TYR A 142 5.30 15.89 0.80
N GLN A 143 5.04 16.35 2.03
CA GLN A 143 5.01 15.51 3.22
C GLN A 143 3.59 15.24 3.65
N VAL A 144 3.32 14.04 4.17
CA VAL A 144 2.07 13.72 4.85
C VAL A 144 2.33 13.59 6.34
N ASN A 145 1.78 14.51 7.12
CA ASN A 145 1.81 14.43 8.58
C ASN A 145 0.56 13.69 9.06
N TYR A 146 0.74 12.62 9.81
CA TYR A 146 -0.35 11.82 10.36
C TYR A 146 -0.68 12.25 11.79
N ALA A 147 -1.92 11.99 12.23
CA ALA A 147 -2.37 12.32 13.58
C ALA A 147 -1.60 11.57 14.69
N ASP A 148 -0.96 10.44 14.36
CA ASP A 148 -0.08 9.70 15.26
C ASP A 148 1.34 10.31 15.38
N GLY A 149 1.60 11.42 14.71
CA GLY A 149 2.88 12.13 14.73
C GLY A 149 3.94 11.52 13.82
N THR A 150 3.64 10.46 13.06
CA THR A 150 4.49 10.00 11.96
C THR A 150 4.39 10.94 10.77
N VAL A 151 5.45 10.95 9.96
CA VAL A 151 5.54 11.79 8.75
C VAL A 151 6.05 10.93 7.61
N ASP A 152 5.27 10.82 6.54
CA ASP A 152 5.82 10.38 5.25
C ASP A 152 6.57 11.56 4.62
N LYS A 153 7.90 11.45 4.57
CA LYS A 153 8.77 12.60 4.27
C LYS A 153 8.83 12.94 2.79
N VAL A 154 8.52 12.00 1.90
CA VAL A 154 8.74 12.15 0.46
C VAL A 154 7.63 11.43 -0.31
N VAL A 155 6.45 12.05 -0.35
CA VAL A 155 5.38 11.62 -1.26
C VAL A 155 5.53 12.36 -2.58
N LYS A 156 5.42 11.63 -3.68
CA LYS A 156 5.48 12.18 -5.04
C LYS A 156 4.24 11.78 -5.82
N ASP A 157 3.61 12.76 -6.45
CA ASP A 157 2.42 12.57 -7.28
C ASP A 157 2.50 13.43 -8.54
N THR A 158 1.83 12.98 -9.59
CA THR A 158 1.52 13.81 -10.75
C THR A 158 0.06 14.27 -10.66
N LEU A 159 -0.17 15.57 -10.74
CA LEU A 159 -1.47 16.18 -10.86
C LEU A 159 -1.74 16.56 -12.31
N ILE A 160 -3.01 16.60 -12.70
CA ILE A 160 -3.46 17.02 -14.03
C ILE A 160 -4.58 18.04 -13.94
N SER A 161 -4.58 19.00 -14.86
CA SER A 161 -5.70 19.88 -15.21
C SER A 161 -5.80 20.00 -16.73
N GLY A 162 -6.96 20.37 -17.25
CA GLY A 162 -7.30 20.23 -18.66
C GLY A 162 -7.73 18.81 -19.01
N SER A 163 -7.40 18.38 -20.22
CA SER A 163 -7.85 17.11 -20.83
C SER A 163 -6.84 15.98 -20.64
N SER A 164 -7.34 14.84 -20.16
CA SER A 164 -6.58 13.58 -20.06
C SER A 164 -6.74 12.63 -21.26
N VAL A 165 -7.30 13.11 -22.39
CA VAL A 165 -7.41 12.33 -23.64
C VAL A 165 -6.03 11.83 -24.11
N GLY A 166 -5.95 10.57 -24.52
CA GLY A 166 -4.71 9.98 -25.05
C GLY A 166 -3.72 9.53 -23.97
N SER A 167 -4.10 9.57 -22.69
CA SER A 167 -3.27 9.09 -21.59
C SER A 167 -2.99 7.59 -21.71
N ASN A 168 -1.72 7.20 -21.61
CA ASN A 168 -1.31 5.81 -21.57
C ASN A 168 -1.65 5.18 -20.20
N MET A 169 -2.20 3.97 -20.24
CA MET A 169 -2.66 3.18 -19.10
C MET A 169 -1.89 1.86 -18.95
N GLY A 170 -0.74 1.73 -19.62
CA GLY A 170 0.04 0.51 -19.74
C GLY A 170 0.45 0.23 -21.19
N ALA A 171 1.18 -0.86 -21.41
CA ALA A 171 1.70 -1.23 -22.72
C ALA A 171 0.57 -1.34 -23.76
N GLY A 172 0.51 -0.39 -24.69
CA GLY A 172 -0.49 -0.35 -25.78
C GLY A 172 -1.91 0.03 -25.38
N VAL A 173 -2.16 0.43 -24.13
CA VAL A 173 -3.52 0.76 -23.65
C VAL A 173 -3.66 2.26 -23.47
N THR A 174 -4.70 2.83 -24.10
CA THR A 174 -5.07 4.24 -23.94
C THR A 174 -6.32 4.34 -23.06
N CYS A 175 -6.38 5.40 -22.25
CA CYS A 175 -7.54 5.69 -21.42
C CYS A 175 -8.82 5.87 -22.24
N THR A 176 -9.91 5.23 -21.80
CA THR A 176 -11.22 5.26 -22.46
C THR A 176 -12.22 6.21 -21.80
N THR A 177 -11.91 6.73 -20.61
CA THR A 177 -12.77 7.66 -19.85
C THR A 177 -12.04 8.95 -19.51
N PRO A 178 -11.61 9.73 -20.52
CA PRO A 178 -10.92 10.98 -20.28
C PRO A 178 -11.81 12.03 -19.65
N GLU A 179 -11.20 12.88 -18.85
CA GLU A 179 -11.84 14.01 -18.20
C GLU A 179 -11.22 15.31 -18.72
N SER A 180 -12.05 16.33 -18.93
CA SER A 180 -11.60 17.67 -19.26
C SER A 180 -12.15 18.64 -18.22
N SER A 181 -11.27 19.13 -17.35
CA SER A 181 -11.65 20.04 -16.27
C SER A 181 -10.47 20.91 -15.85
N SER A 182 -10.74 22.16 -15.52
CA SER A 182 -9.73 23.13 -15.07
C SER A 182 -9.22 22.87 -13.64
N SER A 183 -9.96 22.11 -12.84
CA SER A 183 -9.56 21.74 -11.48
C SER A 183 -8.40 20.74 -11.50
N LEU A 184 -7.44 20.88 -10.58
CA LEU A 184 -6.41 19.86 -10.39
C LEU A 184 -7.02 18.55 -9.88
N ARG A 185 -6.48 17.44 -10.39
CA ARG A 185 -6.85 16.08 -10.00
C ARG A 185 -5.59 15.23 -9.92
N TYR A 186 -5.57 14.22 -9.07
CA TYR A 186 -4.51 13.21 -9.10
C TYR A 186 -4.56 12.49 -10.44
N PHE A 187 -3.45 12.56 -11.16
CA PHE A 187 -3.21 11.74 -12.34
C PHE A 187 -2.56 10.41 -11.90
N GLY A 188 -1.71 10.40 -10.89
CA GLY A 188 -1.01 9.19 -10.46
C GLY A 188 0.27 8.93 -11.25
N ASN A 189 1.11 8.05 -10.72
CA ASN A 189 2.52 7.91 -11.13
C ASN A 189 2.76 7.11 -12.43
N ARG A 190 1.70 6.70 -13.14
CA ARG A 190 1.75 5.89 -14.37
C ARG A 190 2.40 4.51 -14.20
N ALA A 191 2.75 4.11 -12.97
CA ALA A 191 3.28 2.78 -12.71
C ALA A 191 2.15 1.75 -12.90
N VAL A 192 2.46 0.68 -13.63
CA VAL A 192 1.51 -0.40 -13.91
C VAL A 192 1.41 -1.43 -12.77
N VAL A 193 2.28 -1.34 -11.75
CA VAL A 193 2.20 -2.09 -10.50
C VAL A 193 2.68 -1.23 -9.33
N SER A 194 2.30 -1.58 -8.11
CA SER A 194 2.98 -1.10 -6.91
C SER A 194 4.29 -1.87 -6.73
N ALA A 195 5.40 -1.18 -6.50
CA ALA A 195 6.69 -1.80 -6.22
C ALA A 195 7.43 -1.01 -5.15
N GLY A 196 7.96 -1.69 -4.13
CA GLY A 196 8.76 -1.08 -3.07
C GLY A 196 9.46 -2.10 -2.19
N LEU A 197 10.34 -1.60 -1.33
CA LEU A 197 11.02 -2.41 -0.31
C LEU A 197 10.66 -1.85 1.07
N ARG A 198 10.64 -2.74 2.06
CA ARG A 198 10.42 -2.35 3.45
C ARG A 198 11.30 -3.18 4.38
N SER A 199 11.99 -2.52 5.29
CA SER A 199 12.70 -3.17 6.38
C SER A 199 11.73 -3.55 7.48
N VAL A 200 11.79 -4.79 7.95
CA VAL A 200 10.89 -5.30 8.97
C VAL A 200 11.68 -6.01 10.06
N ASN A 201 11.43 -5.58 11.30
CA ASN A 201 11.77 -6.33 12.51
C ASN A 201 10.49 -6.96 13.06
N GLN A 202 10.53 -8.25 13.34
CA GLN A 202 9.41 -8.95 13.97
C GLN A 202 9.87 -9.70 15.19
N ARG A 203 9.03 -9.68 16.23
CA ARG A 203 9.11 -10.55 17.40
C ARG A 203 7.90 -11.48 17.41
N SER A 204 8.11 -12.78 17.49
CA SER A 204 7.03 -13.78 17.53
C SER A 204 7.03 -14.51 18.87
N GLU A 205 5.92 -14.49 19.60
CA GLU A 205 5.65 -15.44 20.69
C GLU A 205 4.97 -16.67 20.12
N ARG A 206 5.54 -17.85 20.37
CA ARG A 206 5.14 -19.07 19.66
C ARG A 206 4.44 -20.06 20.58
N TYR A 207 3.24 -20.47 20.19
CA TYR A 207 2.42 -21.44 20.91
C TYR A 207 2.04 -22.60 19.98
N SER A 208 1.88 -23.78 20.55
CA SER A 208 1.34 -24.93 19.85
C SER A 208 -0.12 -24.67 19.48
N LEU A 209 -0.48 -24.83 18.21
CA LEU A 209 -1.87 -24.77 17.77
C LEU A 209 -2.69 -25.89 18.42
N ALA A 210 -2.10 -27.06 18.67
CA ALA A 210 -2.80 -28.21 19.25
C ALA A 210 -3.24 -27.98 20.71
N THR A 211 -2.39 -27.33 21.51
CA THR A 211 -2.59 -27.25 22.97
C THR A 211 -2.67 -25.83 23.52
N GLY A 212 -2.14 -24.84 22.80
CA GLY A 212 -1.90 -23.49 23.30
C GLY A 212 -0.70 -23.36 24.25
N ALA A 213 0.07 -24.43 24.47
CA ALA A 213 1.29 -24.38 25.27
C ALA A 213 2.43 -23.66 24.51
N PRO A 214 3.34 -22.93 25.19
CA PRO A 214 4.51 -22.34 24.55
C PRO A 214 5.37 -23.41 23.84
N LEU A 215 5.93 -23.05 22.68
CA LEU A 215 6.89 -23.91 21.98
C LEU A 215 8.31 -23.81 22.60
N THR A 216 9.18 -24.76 22.26
CA THR A 216 10.56 -24.84 22.79
C THR A 216 11.36 -23.56 22.56
N SER A 217 11.18 -22.90 21.42
CA SER A 217 11.56 -21.49 21.24
C SER A 217 10.32 -20.63 21.46
N ALA A 218 10.10 -20.19 22.70
CA ALA A 218 8.91 -19.43 23.05
C ALA A 218 8.90 -18.04 22.41
N VAL A 219 10.07 -17.49 22.05
CA VAL A 219 10.22 -16.19 21.41
C VAL A 219 11.28 -16.27 20.32
N ASP A 220 10.92 -15.85 19.10
CA ASP A 220 11.84 -15.72 17.98
C ASP A 220 11.82 -14.32 17.36
N TYR A 221 12.90 -14.00 16.63
CA TYR A 221 13.07 -12.72 15.95
C TYR A 221 13.27 -12.90 14.44
N ASN A 222 12.62 -12.06 13.65
CA ASN A 222 12.88 -11.93 12.22
C ASN A 222 13.47 -10.56 11.92
N LYS A 223 14.43 -10.54 10.99
CA LYS A 223 15.04 -9.33 10.44
C LYS A 223 15.06 -9.52 8.93
N VAL A 224 14.18 -8.80 8.23
CA VAL A 224 13.89 -9.08 6.81
C VAL A 224 13.73 -7.79 6.02
N VAL A 225 14.06 -7.89 4.73
CA VAL A 225 13.58 -6.95 3.72
C VAL A 225 12.36 -7.58 3.05
N GLN A 226 11.23 -6.92 3.18
CA GLN A 226 10.01 -7.25 2.49
C GLN A 226 10.03 -6.65 1.09
N LEU A 227 9.94 -7.50 0.07
CA LEU A 227 9.76 -7.12 -1.32
C LEU A 227 8.26 -6.96 -1.56
N ARG A 228 7.83 -5.73 -1.83
CA ARG A 228 6.41 -5.37 -1.92
C ARG A 228 6.07 -5.08 -3.36
N ILE A 229 5.61 -6.09 -4.10
CA ILE A 229 5.11 -5.94 -5.47
C ILE A 229 3.66 -6.39 -5.51
N SER A 230 2.75 -5.53 -5.95
CA SER A 230 1.32 -5.81 -6.08
C SER A 230 0.84 -5.37 -7.46
N ASP A 231 0.08 -6.22 -8.14
CA ASP A 231 -0.42 -5.99 -9.50
C ASP A 231 -1.95 -6.11 -9.54
N PRO A 232 -2.66 -5.11 -8.98
CA PRO A 232 -4.11 -5.13 -8.97
C PRO A 232 -4.69 -5.00 -10.39
N GLY A 233 -3.96 -4.36 -11.31
CA GLY A 233 -4.30 -4.22 -12.72
C GLY A 233 -4.13 -5.51 -13.53
N LYS A 234 -3.59 -6.58 -12.94
CA LYS A 234 -3.44 -7.91 -13.54
C LYS A 234 -2.57 -7.92 -14.80
N VAL A 235 -1.61 -6.99 -14.91
CA VAL A 235 -0.76 -6.81 -16.09
C VAL A 235 0.50 -7.67 -16.10
N ALA A 236 1.02 -8.06 -14.95
CA ALA A 236 2.26 -8.80 -14.78
C ALA A 236 1.99 -10.22 -14.26
N LYS A 237 2.77 -11.18 -14.77
CA LYS A 237 2.75 -12.57 -14.28
C LYS A 237 3.84 -12.80 -13.26
N TYR A 238 5.02 -12.24 -13.47
CA TYR A 238 6.16 -12.38 -12.58
C TYR A 238 7.04 -11.13 -12.60
N ALA A 239 7.91 -11.04 -11.60
CA ALA A 239 8.90 -9.99 -11.47
C ALA A 239 10.28 -10.59 -11.15
N VAL A 240 11.33 -9.86 -11.49
CA VAL A 240 12.71 -10.16 -11.06
C VAL A 240 13.23 -8.93 -10.32
N VAL A 241 13.67 -9.15 -9.08
CA VAL A 241 14.23 -8.09 -8.24
C VAL A 241 15.73 -8.32 -8.08
N THR A 242 16.53 -7.34 -8.47
CA THR A 242 18.00 -7.34 -8.32
C THR A 242 18.44 -6.17 -7.45
N GLY A 243 19.54 -6.34 -6.72
CA GLY A 243 20.13 -5.30 -5.88
C GLY A 243 21.00 -5.87 -4.77
N PRO A 244 21.66 -5.02 -3.96
CA PRO A 244 22.50 -5.44 -2.85
C PRO A 244 21.76 -6.33 -1.84
N GLY A 245 22.42 -7.32 -1.25
CA GLY A 245 21.81 -8.25 -0.31
C GLY A 245 21.11 -9.47 -0.95
N LEU A 246 20.68 -9.32 -2.21
CA LEU A 246 20.09 -10.39 -3.00
C LEU A 246 21.19 -11.17 -3.74
N PRO A 247 20.92 -12.41 -4.20
CA PRO A 247 21.84 -13.10 -5.11
C PRO A 247 22.13 -12.28 -6.36
N SER A 248 23.25 -12.55 -7.04
CA SER A 248 23.68 -11.80 -8.23
C SER A 248 22.64 -11.77 -9.36
N ALA A 249 21.94 -12.89 -9.58
CA ALA A 249 20.84 -12.98 -10.54
C ALA A 249 19.51 -12.36 -10.04
N GLY A 250 19.47 -11.88 -8.80
CA GLY A 250 18.26 -11.42 -8.13
C GLY A 250 17.36 -12.56 -7.65
N VAL A 251 16.12 -12.21 -7.30
CA VAL A 251 15.05 -13.16 -6.96
C VAL A 251 13.90 -13.04 -7.95
N LYS A 252 13.36 -14.19 -8.39
CA LYS A 252 12.15 -14.25 -9.20
C LYS A 252 10.95 -14.32 -8.28
N MET A 253 9.94 -13.49 -8.51
CA MET A 253 8.71 -13.42 -7.72
C MET A 253 7.51 -13.62 -8.63
N LEU A 254 6.48 -14.29 -8.16
CA LEU A 254 5.31 -14.68 -8.93
C LEU A 254 4.05 -13.98 -8.43
N SER A 255 3.21 -13.55 -9.36
CA SER A 255 1.90 -12.97 -9.07
C SER A 255 1.03 -13.94 -8.27
N PRO A 256 0.28 -13.46 -7.26
CA PRO A 256 -0.69 -14.29 -6.53
C PRO A 256 -1.77 -14.88 -7.44
N ARG A 257 -2.17 -14.15 -8.50
CA ARG A 257 -3.12 -14.64 -9.52
C ARG A 257 -2.63 -15.91 -10.19
N ILE A 258 -1.36 -15.98 -10.58
CA ILE A 258 -0.80 -17.18 -11.25
C ILE A 258 -0.80 -18.36 -10.28
N GLN A 259 -0.46 -18.12 -9.00
CA GLN A 259 -0.51 -19.16 -7.98
C GLN A 259 -1.93 -19.66 -7.71
N ARG A 260 -2.95 -18.83 -7.88
CA ARG A 260 -4.36 -19.18 -7.69
C ARG A 260 -4.95 -19.91 -8.90
N ASP A 261 -4.71 -19.37 -10.10
CA ASP A 261 -5.51 -19.66 -11.30
C ASP A 261 -4.80 -20.58 -12.30
N ASP A 262 -3.46 -20.63 -12.33
CA ASP A 262 -2.75 -21.42 -13.34
C ASP A 262 -2.74 -22.92 -12.98
N PRO A 263 -3.12 -23.82 -13.89
CA PRO A 263 -3.16 -25.27 -13.62
C PRO A 263 -1.81 -25.86 -13.19
N LEU A 264 -0.68 -25.28 -13.61
CA LEU A 264 0.65 -25.75 -13.21
C LEU A 264 0.92 -25.52 -11.71
N PHE A 265 0.17 -24.65 -11.07
CA PHE A 265 0.25 -24.36 -9.65
C PHE A 265 -0.69 -25.18 -8.78
N ALA A 266 -1.60 -25.97 -9.35
CA ALA A 266 -2.50 -26.82 -8.59
C ALA A 266 -1.73 -27.75 -7.64
N GLY A 267 -2.00 -27.63 -6.33
CA GLY A 267 -1.32 -28.43 -5.30
C GLY A 267 0.16 -28.09 -5.08
N LYS A 268 0.67 -27.00 -5.67
CA LYS A 268 2.03 -26.51 -5.47
C LYS A 268 2.12 -25.58 -4.27
N ARG A 269 3.33 -25.40 -3.77
CA ARG A 269 3.59 -24.46 -2.67
C ARG A 269 3.12 -23.05 -3.03
N GLY A 270 2.34 -22.45 -2.12
CA GLY A 270 1.78 -21.12 -2.29
C GLY A 270 0.47 -21.06 -3.06
N ASN A 271 -0.07 -22.19 -3.53
CA ASN A 271 -1.38 -22.25 -4.17
C ASN A 271 -2.49 -22.04 -3.14
N PHE A 272 -2.84 -20.78 -2.90
CA PHE A 272 -4.01 -20.41 -2.09
C PHE A 272 -5.20 -20.11 -2.99
N VAL A 273 -6.38 -20.64 -2.64
CA VAL A 273 -7.62 -20.45 -3.40
C VAL A 273 -8.20 -19.04 -3.28
N ASP A 274 -7.78 -18.31 -2.25
CA ASP A 274 -8.29 -17.01 -1.82
C ASP A 274 -7.23 -15.90 -1.89
N TRP A 275 -6.20 -16.11 -2.71
CA TRP A 275 -5.35 -15.01 -3.17
C TRP A 275 -6.21 -13.90 -3.78
N LEU A 276 -5.90 -12.65 -3.46
CA LEU A 276 -6.44 -11.44 -4.09
C LEU A 276 -5.44 -10.91 -5.11
N ASP A 277 -5.91 -10.17 -6.10
CA ASP A 277 -5.01 -9.55 -7.08
C ASP A 277 -4.20 -8.39 -6.47
N THR A 278 -4.67 -7.85 -5.34
CA THR A 278 -3.98 -6.82 -4.54
C THR A 278 -2.90 -7.39 -3.62
N ASP A 279 -2.82 -8.72 -3.48
CA ASP A 279 -1.79 -9.35 -2.67
C ASP A 279 -0.39 -9.18 -3.27
N LEU A 280 0.61 -9.41 -2.42
CA LEU A 280 2.00 -9.29 -2.79
C LEU A 280 2.48 -10.52 -3.58
N PHE A 281 3.33 -10.28 -4.57
CA PHE A 281 4.03 -11.34 -5.29
C PHE A 281 4.87 -12.15 -4.29
N THR A 282 5.04 -13.44 -4.55
CA THR A 282 5.80 -14.32 -3.66
C THR A 282 7.04 -14.87 -4.34
N ILE A 283 8.08 -15.15 -3.57
CA ILE A 283 9.39 -15.57 -4.08
C ILE A 283 9.29 -17.01 -4.60
N CYS A 284 9.68 -17.22 -5.85
CA CYS A 284 9.77 -18.55 -6.44
C CYS A 284 10.90 -19.34 -5.79
N ARG A 285 10.65 -20.63 -5.57
CA ARG A 285 11.65 -21.54 -5.01
C ARG A 285 12.45 -22.22 -6.12
N SER A 286 13.49 -22.90 -5.69
CA SER A 286 14.32 -23.77 -6.52
C SER A 286 14.27 -25.18 -5.98
N ALA A 287 14.32 -26.18 -6.86
CA ALA A 287 14.46 -27.57 -6.46
C ALA A 287 15.90 -27.92 -6.03
N THR A 288 16.88 -27.12 -6.45
CA THR A 288 18.32 -27.43 -6.32
C THR A 288 19.07 -26.50 -5.38
N SER A 289 18.42 -25.46 -4.85
CA SER A 289 19.03 -24.48 -3.95
C SER A 289 18.08 -24.09 -2.82
N SER A 290 18.63 -24.02 -1.60
CA SER A 290 17.93 -23.48 -0.43
C SER A 290 17.80 -21.95 -0.47
N ARG A 291 18.71 -21.25 -1.18
CA ARG A 291 18.67 -19.80 -1.37
C ARG A 291 17.95 -19.47 -2.70
N PRO A 292 16.83 -18.73 -2.67
CA PRO A 292 16.12 -18.34 -3.89
C PRO A 292 17.00 -17.45 -4.78
N ALA A 293 17.16 -17.80 -6.05
CA ALA A 293 17.86 -17.00 -7.06
C ALA A 293 17.11 -17.08 -8.40
N ALA A 294 16.98 -15.99 -9.14
CA ALA A 294 16.11 -15.93 -10.31
C ALA A 294 16.49 -16.90 -11.43
N ASN A 295 17.80 -17.11 -11.65
CA ASN A 295 18.33 -18.05 -12.64
C ASN A 295 18.16 -19.53 -12.25
N LEU A 296 17.92 -19.82 -10.97
CA LEU A 296 17.69 -21.19 -10.46
C LEU A 296 16.22 -21.43 -10.09
N ALA A 297 15.38 -20.41 -10.19
CA ALA A 297 13.98 -20.46 -9.78
C ALA A 297 13.17 -21.33 -10.76
N ASP A 298 12.46 -22.31 -10.20
CA ASP A 298 11.51 -23.17 -10.89
C ASP A 298 10.14 -23.02 -10.22
N CYS A 299 9.44 -21.95 -10.60
CA CYS A 299 8.16 -21.59 -9.98
C CYS A 299 7.12 -22.69 -10.20
N ALA A 300 7.03 -23.25 -11.41
CA ALA A 300 6.02 -24.23 -11.77
C ALA A 300 6.20 -25.56 -11.02
N THR A 301 7.44 -26.02 -10.83
CA THR A 301 7.69 -27.27 -10.11
C THR A 301 7.70 -27.09 -8.60
N SER A 302 8.37 -26.03 -8.11
CA SER A 302 8.70 -25.85 -6.68
C SER A 302 7.74 -24.92 -5.94
N GLY A 303 6.87 -24.24 -6.67
CA GLY A 303 5.96 -23.23 -6.15
C GLY A 303 6.65 -21.92 -5.76
N ALA A 304 5.88 -21.04 -5.14
CA ALA A 304 6.33 -19.74 -4.66
C ALA A 304 5.76 -19.48 -3.26
N SER A 305 6.47 -18.75 -2.41
CA SER A 305 6.00 -18.49 -1.04
C SER A 305 6.78 -17.35 -0.41
N SER A 306 6.12 -16.61 0.49
CA SER A 306 6.70 -15.45 1.18
C SER A 306 7.11 -14.33 0.22
N ASN A 307 7.13 -13.11 0.72
CA ASN A 307 7.71 -11.95 0.04
C ASN A 307 8.78 -11.28 0.90
N ASN A 308 9.14 -11.91 2.01
CA ASN A 308 10.20 -11.51 2.90
C ASN A 308 11.49 -12.23 2.49
N PHE A 309 12.62 -11.51 2.53
CA PHE A 309 13.95 -12.06 2.34
C PHE A 309 14.85 -11.60 3.50
N GLY A 310 15.46 -12.52 4.24
CA GLY A 310 16.23 -12.19 5.44
C GLY A 310 16.42 -13.36 6.39
N ALA A 311 16.61 -13.04 7.67
CA ALA A 311 16.73 -14.01 8.76
C ALA A 311 15.37 -14.23 9.44
N PHE A 312 15.05 -15.50 9.70
CA PHE A 312 13.72 -15.92 10.17
C PHE A 312 13.83 -16.92 11.33
N ASN A 313 13.01 -16.71 12.35
CA ASN A 313 12.77 -17.63 13.47
C ASN A 313 14.05 -18.03 14.21
N LEU A 314 14.91 -17.05 14.52
CA LEU A 314 16.16 -17.26 15.25
C LEU A 314 16.20 -16.42 16.53
N SER A 315 17.17 -16.72 17.40
CA SER A 315 17.53 -15.84 18.50
C SER A 315 18.05 -14.50 17.98
N ALA A 316 17.92 -13.43 18.79
CA ALA A 316 18.30 -12.07 18.37
C ALA A 316 19.72 -11.98 17.78
N THR A 317 20.71 -12.59 18.42
CA THR A 317 22.11 -12.61 17.94
C THR A 317 22.29 -13.36 16.62
N ALA A 318 21.63 -14.51 16.48
CA ALA A 318 21.70 -15.31 15.26
C ALA A 318 20.97 -14.63 14.09
N THR A 319 19.88 -13.92 14.38
CA THR A 319 19.14 -13.09 13.43
C THR A 319 20.02 -11.98 12.86
N ASP A 320 20.71 -11.23 13.72
CA ASP A 320 21.62 -10.16 13.27
C ASP A 320 22.77 -10.73 12.42
N THR A 321 23.45 -11.77 12.92
CA THR A 321 24.57 -12.41 12.21
C THR A 321 24.15 -12.90 10.82
N THR A 322 23.00 -13.55 10.73
CA THR A 322 22.49 -14.13 9.47
C THR A 322 22.07 -13.05 8.47
N PHE A 323 21.41 -11.99 8.94
CA PHE A 323 20.98 -10.89 8.06
C PHE A 323 22.16 -10.07 7.54
N ASP A 324 23.11 -9.76 8.42
CA ASP A 324 24.26 -8.92 8.08
C ASP A 324 25.16 -9.62 7.04
N ALA A 325 25.28 -10.96 7.13
CA ALA A 325 25.97 -11.78 6.13
C ALA A 325 25.33 -11.74 4.73
N MET A 326 24.10 -11.26 4.58
CA MET A 326 23.46 -11.14 3.26
C MET A 326 24.00 -9.95 2.47
N GLY A 327 24.45 -8.88 3.14
CA GLY A 327 25.03 -7.69 2.48
C GLY A 327 24.00 -6.69 1.94
N PHE A 328 22.84 -6.53 2.60
CA PHE A 328 21.91 -5.44 2.29
C PHE A 328 22.53 -4.08 2.62
N VAL A 329 22.17 -3.03 1.87
CA VAL A 329 22.74 -1.69 2.01
C VAL A 329 21.63 -0.65 2.15
N ALA A 330 21.67 0.15 3.22
CA ALA A 330 20.79 1.32 3.36
C ALA A 330 21.08 2.35 2.25
N GLY A 331 20.04 2.90 1.64
CA GLY A 331 20.14 3.72 0.43
C GLY A 331 20.45 2.92 -0.84
N GLY A 332 20.53 1.58 -0.76
CA GLY A 332 20.81 0.72 -1.90
C GLY A 332 19.72 0.80 -2.98
N SER A 333 20.14 0.75 -4.24
CA SER A 333 19.25 0.76 -5.41
C SER A 333 18.89 -0.66 -5.85
N TYR A 334 17.60 -0.89 -6.08
CA TYR A 334 17.02 -2.16 -6.48
C TYR A 334 16.25 -1.99 -7.78
N SER A 335 16.52 -2.85 -8.75
CA SER A 335 15.77 -2.92 -10.00
C SER A 335 14.66 -3.96 -9.85
N VAL A 336 13.45 -3.58 -10.23
CA VAL A 336 12.27 -4.45 -10.30
C VAL A 336 11.83 -4.51 -11.77
N ALA A 337 12.18 -5.60 -12.44
CA ALA A 337 11.76 -5.89 -13.81
C ALA A 337 10.47 -6.71 -13.80
N LEU A 338 9.46 -6.28 -14.54
CA LEU A 338 8.16 -6.97 -14.65
C LEU A 338 8.01 -7.66 -15.98
N TYR A 339 7.33 -8.80 -15.98
CA TYR A 339 7.15 -9.63 -17.16
C TYR A 339 5.71 -10.15 -17.25
N ASN A 340 5.22 -10.32 -18.47
CA ASN A 340 3.87 -10.85 -18.77
C ASN A 340 3.90 -12.09 -19.68
N ASP A 341 5.10 -12.55 -20.04
CA ASP A 341 5.34 -13.80 -20.76
C ASP A 341 5.38 -15.03 -19.82
N ASP A 342 5.71 -16.18 -20.38
CA ASP A 342 5.73 -17.47 -19.70
C ASP A 342 7.12 -17.88 -19.15
N GLY A 343 8.10 -16.97 -19.09
CA GLY A 343 9.44 -17.20 -18.54
C GLY A 343 9.49 -17.56 -17.05
N TRP A 344 8.34 -17.54 -16.37
CA TRP A 344 8.18 -18.11 -15.02
C TRP A 344 8.07 -19.64 -15.00
N LYS A 345 7.67 -20.27 -16.10
CA LYS A 345 7.40 -21.72 -16.18
C LYS A 345 8.65 -22.59 -16.16
N THR A 346 9.79 -22.03 -16.57
CA THR A 346 11.05 -22.76 -16.71
C THR A 346 12.18 -22.12 -15.91
N VAL A 347 13.15 -22.95 -15.53
CA VAL A 347 14.40 -22.49 -14.90
C VAL A 347 15.08 -21.49 -15.81
N ASN A 348 15.45 -20.34 -15.25
CA ASN A 348 16.06 -19.23 -15.97
C ASN A 348 15.25 -18.69 -17.18
N GLY A 349 13.96 -18.99 -17.27
CA GLY A 349 13.13 -18.61 -18.43
C GLY A 349 13.01 -17.11 -18.70
N GLN A 350 13.35 -16.27 -17.71
CA GLN A 350 13.37 -14.81 -17.83
C GLN A 350 14.54 -14.27 -18.67
N ALA A 351 15.62 -15.05 -18.85
CA ALA A 351 16.91 -14.54 -19.35
C ALA A 351 16.84 -13.99 -20.78
N THR A 352 15.89 -14.47 -21.59
CA THR A 352 15.68 -14.03 -22.98
C THR A 352 14.45 -13.13 -23.15
N GLN A 353 13.79 -12.78 -22.06
CA GLN A 353 12.52 -12.05 -22.08
C GLN A 353 12.75 -10.56 -21.91
N THR A 354 11.89 -9.76 -22.54
CA THR A 354 11.91 -8.30 -22.39
C THR A 354 10.91 -7.88 -21.30
N PRO A 355 11.36 -7.17 -20.26
CA PRO A 355 10.43 -6.65 -19.25
C PRO A 355 9.40 -5.70 -19.88
N ILE A 356 8.14 -5.80 -19.46
CA ILE A 356 7.09 -4.85 -19.85
C ILE A 356 7.23 -3.49 -19.14
N ALA A 357 7.91 -3.47 -18.00
CA ALA A 357 8.30 -2.28 -17.25
C ALA A 357 9.48 -2.61 -16.34
N THR A 358 10.30 -1.60 -16.04
CA THR A 358 11.38 -1.71 -15.05
C THR A 358 11.33 -0.51 -14.12
N TYR A 359 11.38 -0.76 -12.81
CA TYR A 359 11.39 0.27 -11.79
C TYR A 359 12.69 0.24 -11.00
N THR A 360 13.20 1.42 -10.68
CA THR A 360 14.24 1.57 -9.65
C THR A 360 13.59 1.94 -8.32
N ARG A 361 13.97 1.25 -7.25
CA ARG A 361 13.49 1.47 -5.88
C ARG A 361 14.67 1.49 -4.91
N THR A 362 14.51 2.26 -3.84
CA THR A 362 15.56 2.41 -2.83
C THR A 362 15.13 1.73 -1.54
N LEU A 363 16.04 0.98 -0.92
CA LEU A 363 15.88 0.54 0.46
C LEU A 363 16.35 1.67 1.39
N GLY A 364 15.43 2.51 1.88
CA GLY A 364 15.78 3.73 2.63
C GLY A 364 16.63 3.48 3.88
N SER A 365 16.35 2.39 4.58
CA SER A 365 17.02 2.00 5.83
C SER A 365 17.05 0.48 5.95
N LEU A 366 17.98 -0.04 6.75
CA LEU A 366 18.01 -1.45 7.13
C LEU A 366 17.12 -1.70 8.34
N PRO A 367 16.65 -2.95 8.55
CA PRO A 367 16.02 -3.31 9.82
C PRO A 367 16.99 -3.07 10.98
N TYR A 368 16.46 -2.69 12.14
CA TYR A 368 17.25 -2.51 13.36
C TYR A 368 17.93 -3.81 13.80
N SER A 369 18.97 -3.69 14.63
CA SER A 369 19.56 -4.86 15.30
C SER A 369 18.50 -5.54 16.16
N ALA A 370 18.32 -6.84 15.96
CA ALA A 370 17.43 -7.64 16.77
C ALA A 370 17.91 -7.68 18.24
N VAL A 371 19.21 -7.70 18.47
CA VAL A 371 19.79 -7.60 19.83
C VAL A 371 19.47 -6.26 20.48
N ALA A 372 19.63 -5.16 19.75
CA ALA A 372 19.31 -3.82 20.27
C ALA A 372 17.83 -3.68 20.63
N LEU A 373 16.94 -4.25 19.80
CA LEU A 373 15.50 -4.23 20.08
C LEU A 373 15.10 -5.22 21.20
N ALA A 374 15.76 -6.37 21.29
CA ALA A 374 15.51 -7.35 22.36
C ALA A 374 15.99 -6.87 23.73
N SER A 375 16.94 -5.93 23.78
CA SER A 375 17.48 -5.35 25.02
C SER A 375 17.96 -6.43 26.00
N SER A 376 17.89 -6.19 27.31
CA SER A 376 18.28 -7.16 28.35
C SER A 376 17.25 -8.28 28.60
N GLY A 377 16.33 -8.52 27.66
CA GLY A 377 15.35 -9.61 27.71
C GLY A 377 13.90 -9.16 27.67
N VAL A 378 12.98 -10.11 27.88
CA VAL A 378 11.53 -9.98 27.62
C VAL A 378 10.80 -8.87 28.38
N ASN A 379 11.39 -8.32 29.43
CA ASN A 379 10.80 -7.24 30.24
C ASN A 379 11.32 -5.85 29.84
N ALA A 380 12.33 -5.78 28.99
CA ALA A 380 12.98 -4.55 28.56
C ALA A 380 13.09 -4.44 27.02
N ASP A 381 12.52 -5.39 26.27
CA ASP A 381 12.50 -5.34 24.81
C ASP A 381 11.68 -4.11 24.32
N LEU A 382 12.12 -3.53 23.21
CA LEU A 382 11.53 -2.32 22.64
C LEU A 382 10.29 -2.63 21.77
N PHE A 383 9.93 -3.91 21.62
CA PHE A 383 8.79 -4.35 20.83
C PHE A 383 7.47 -4.14 21.62
N PRO A 384 6.34 -3.87 20.93
CA PRO A 384 5.05 -3.83 21.61
C PRO A 384 4.68 -5.24 22.10
N ARG A 385 4.22 -5.38 23.35
CA ARG A 385 3.89 -6.69 23.93
C ARG A 385 2.39 -6.90 23.99
N ILE A 386 1.88 -7.78 23.13
CA ILE A 386 0.45 -8.07 23.05
C ILE A 386 0.00 -8.81 24.30
N THR A 387 -1.07 -8.33 24.92
CA THR A 387 -1.84 -9.00 25.97
C THR A 387 -3.28 -9.14 25.48
N SER A 388 -3.88 -10.31 25.71
CA SER A 388 -5.25 -10.61 25.30
C SER A 388 -6.08 -11.01 26.52
N SER A 389 -7.38 -10.70 26.50
CA SER A 389 -8.34 -11.22 27.48
C SER A 389 -8.56 -12.73 27.36
N LEU A 390 -8.16 -13.34 26.23
CA LEU A 390 -8.17 -14.79 26.05
C LEU A 390 -6.76 -15.34 26.32
N THR A 391 -6.71 -16.44 27.06
CA THR A 391 -5.50 -17.25 27.24
C THR A 391 -5.01 -17.81 25.90
N PRO A 392 -3.72 -18.17 25.76
CA PRO A 392 -3.22 -18.84 24.57
C PRO A 392 -3.98 -20.14 24.24
N VAL A 393 -4.42 -20.89 25.26
CA VAL A 393 -5.23 -22.10 25.09
C VAL A 393 -6.59 -21.80 24.47
N GLU A 394 -7.27 -20.75 24.93
CA GLU A 394 -8.54 -20.32 24.35
C GLU A 394 -8.37 -19.82 22.92
N GLN A 395 -7.34 -19.01 22.64
CA GLN A 395 -7.06 -18.53 21.28
C GLN A 395 -6.76 -19.69 20.32
N ALA A 396 -5.91 -20.63 20.72
CA ALA A 396 -5.62 -21.83 19.93
C ALA A 396 -6.90 -22.64 19.68
N THR A 397 -7.78 -22.76 20.68
CA THR A 397 -9.06 -23.45 20.57
C THR A 397 -10.01 -22.76 19.58
N GLN A 398 -10.08 -21.43 19.61
CA GLN A 398 -10.87 -20.64 18.65
C GLN A 398 -10.39 -20.86 17.20
N VAL A 399 -9.06 -20.84 16.99
CA VAL A 399 -8.46 -21.12 15.68
C VAL A 399 -8.81 -22.54 15.22
N ARG A 400 -8.54 -23.56 16.05
CA ARG A 400 -8.82 -24.97 15.70
C ARG A 400 -10.30 -25.22 15.40
N ASN A 401 -11.20 -24.66 16.21
CA ASN A 401 -12.64 -24.86 16.09
C ASN A 401 -13.27 -23.97 15.01
N LYS A 402 -12.50 -23.08 14.38
CA LYS A 402 -12.96 -22.14 13.35
C LYS A 402 -14.14 -21.28 13.83
N THR A 403 -14.14 -20.90 15.10
CA THR A 403 -15.22 -20.12 15.70
C THR A 403 -14.91 -18.64 15.63
N ALA A 404 -15.95 -17.83 15.41
CA ALA A 404 -15.83 -16.38 15.59
C ALA A 404 -15.59 -16.09 17.07
N SER A 405 -14.74 -15.11 17.36
CA SER A 405 -14.41 -14.72 18.72
C SER A 405 -14.32 -13.21 18.85
N THR A 406 -14.49 -12.74 20.07
CA THR A 406 -14.26 -11.36 20.45
C THR A 406 -13.28 -11.36 21.61
N MET A 407 -12.23 -10.55 21.51
CA MET A 407 -11.23 -10.43 22.57
C MET A 407 -10.86 -8.97 22.80
N ASN A 408 -10.48 -8.64 24.02
CA ASN A 408 -9.84 -7.36 24.31
C ASN A 408 -8.33 -7.55 24.11
N LEU A 409 -7.73 -6.69 23.30
CA LEU A 409 -6.28 -6.66 23.13
C LEU A 409 -5.73 -5.40 23.78
N SER A 410 -4.57 -5.53 24.39
CA SER A 410 -3.76 -4.41 24.88
C SER A 410 -2.30 -4.67 24.54
N TRP A 411 -1.49 -3.62 24.50
CA TRP A 411 -0.06 -3.74 24.27
C TRP A 411 0.75 -2.67 24.98
N THR A 412 2.00 -2.97 25.26
CA THR A 412 2.95 -1.94 25.69
C THR A 412 3.21 -0.96 24.55
N ALA A 413 3.45 0.31 24.88
CA ALA A 413 3.94 1.27 23.92
C ALA A 413 5.28 0.78 23.35
N LEU A 414 5.53 1.12 22.08
CA LEU A 414 6.82 0.89 21.47
C LEU A 414 7.90 1.66 22.26
N GLY A 415 9.03 1.01 22.55
CA GLY A 415 10.17 1.67 23.18
C GLY A 415 10.76 2.77 22.28
N VAL A 416 11.62 3.63 22.84
CA VAL A 416 12.32 4.65 22.04
C VAL A 416 13.30 3.94 21.10
N MET A 417 13.10 4.12 19.80
CA MET A 417 13.96 3.51 18.78
C MET A 417 15.38 4.11 18.81
N PRO A 418 16.41 3.33 18.41
CA PRO A 418 17.81 3.80 18.44
C PRO A 418 18.07 5.10 17.66
N ASP A 419 17.31 5.34 16.60
CA ASP A 419 17.39 6.51 15.72
C ASP A 419 16.30 7.56 16.03
N VAL A 420 15.61 7.40 17.17
CA VAL A 420 14.45 8.21 17.60
C VAL A 420 13.33 8.33 16.55
N ALA A 421 13.25 7.39 15.60
CA ALA A 421 12.18 7.36 14.63
C ALA A 421 10.82 7.16 15.31
N LYS A 422 9.81 7.90 14.83
CA LYS A 422 8.44 7.76 15.29
C LYS A 422 7.74 6.68 14.50
N PHE A 423 6.99 5.85 15.21
CA PHE A 423 6.20 4.78 14.63
C PHE A 423 4.72 5.02 14.92
N GLY A 424 3.92 4.75 13.91
CA GLY A 424 2.48 4.94 13.90
C GLY A 424 1.76 3.66 13.52
N TRP A 425 0.44 3.72 13.49
CA TRP A 425 -0.39 2.54 13.26
C TRP A 425 -0.21 2.01 11.84
N GLY A 426 0.37 0.81 11.74
CA GLY A 426 0.37 0.01 10.52
C GLY A 426 -0.89 -0.83 10.44
N SER A 427 -1.18 -1.65 11.45
CA SER A 427 -2.46 -2.34 11.69
C SER A 427 -2.41 -3.13 13.00
N ILE A 428 -3.58 -3.53 13.49
CA ILE A 428 -3.73 -4.72 14.33
C ILE A 428 -4.42 -5.78 13.48
N SER A 429 -3.87 -6.98 13.40
CA SER A 429 -4.44 -8.01 12.54
C SER A 429 -4.54 -9.35 13.21
N SER A 430 -5.55 -10.12 12.79
CA SER A 430 -5.59 -11.56 12.97
C SER A 430 -5.43 -12.21 11.62
N PHE A 431 -4.66 -13.28 11.56
CA PHE A 431 -4.52 -14.08 10.36
C PHE A 431 -4.66 -15.56 10.70
N VAL A 432 -5.28 -16.31 9.81
CA VAL A 432 -5.44 -17.76 9.93
C VAL A 432 -5.22 -18.38 8.56
N SER A 433 -4.56 -19.53 8.53
CA SER A 433 -4.37 -20.29 7.29
C SER A 433 -4.29 -21.78 7.54
N GLY A 434 -4.41 -22.54 6.45
CA GLY A 434 -4.28 -23.98 6.47
C GLY A 434 -4.82 -24.62 5.21
N LEU A 435 -5.31 -25.84 5.34
CA LEU A 435 -5.70 -26.69 4.21
C LEU A 435 -7.05 -26.25 3.65
N ALA A 436 -7.14 -26.15 2.32
CA ALA A 436 -8.42 -25.95 1.64
C ALA A 436 -9.15 -27.27 1.30
N SER A 437 -8.61 -28.42 1.75
CA SER A 437 -9.20 -29.73 1.54
C SER A 437 -9.04 -30.62 2.76
N ALA A 438 -9.86 -31.68 2.85
CA ALA A 438 -9.79 -32.65 3.94
C ALA A 438 -8.62 -33.66 3.82
N GLY A 439 -7.86 -33.60 2.72
CA GLY A 439 -6.71 -34.48 2.49
C GLY A 439 -5.46 -34.02 3.26
N PRO A 440 -4.41 -34.87 3.31
CA PRO A 440 -3.17 -34.53 4.01
C PRO A 440 -2.28 -33.55 3.24
N ALA A 441 -2.62 -33.23 1.99
CA ALA A 441 -1.84 -32.33 1.16
C ALA A 441 -1.94 -30.89 1.68
N THR A 442 -0.78 -30.25 1.91
CA THR A 442 -0.70 -28.86 2.37
C THR A 442 -1.36 -27.87 1.39
N TRP A 443 -1.45 -28.23 0.12
CA TRP A 443 -1.94 -27.38 -0.96
C TRP A 443 -3.04 -28.09 -1.76
N PRO A 444 -4.09 -27.40 -2.23
CA PRO A 444 -4.32 -25.95 -2.06
C PRO A 444 -4.55 -25.55 -0.59
N GLY A 445 -4.11 -24.34 -0.26
CA GLY A 445 -4.35 -23.72 1.03
C GLY A 445 -5.49 -22.70 0.96
N SER A 446 -5.98 -22.29 2.12
CA SER A 446 -6.84 -21.13 2.29
C SER A 446 -6.32 -20.28 3.45
N ARG A 447 -6.56 -18.98 3.38
CA ARG A 447 -6.13 -18.00 4.38
C ARG A 447 -7.14 -16.87 4.51
N GLN A 448 -7.23 -16.33 5.71
CA GLN A 448 -8.08 -15.19 6.01
C GLN A 448 -7.32 -14.22 6.89
N SER A 449 -7.48 -12.92 6.60
CA SER A 449 -6.96 -11.85 7.44
C SER A 449 -8.08 -10.91 7.83
N ALA A 450 -8.01 -10.39 9.04
CA ALA A 450 -8.78 -9.23 9.48
C ALA A 450 -7.79 -8.20 9.99
N SER A 451 -8.05 -6.91 9.73
CA SER A 451 -7.22 -5.82 10.19
C SER A 451 -8.09 -4.72 10.78
N SER A 452 -7.62 -4.10 11.84
CA SER A 452 -8.20 -2.92 12.47
C SER A 452 -7.14 -1.84 12.62
N TYR A 453 -7.60 -0.59 12.61
CA TYR A 453 -6.76 0.59 12.73
C TYR A 453 -7.27 1.42 13.91
N PRO A 454 -6.72 1.19 15.11
CA PRO A 454 -7.08 1.95 16.29
C PRO A 454 -6.81 3.46 16.12
N ALA A 455 -7.41 4.25 17.01
CA ALA A 455 -7.09 5.67 17.08
C ALA A 455 -5.59 5.88 17.41
N ALA A 456 -5.06 7.01 16.96
CA ALA A 456 -3.67 7.38 17.20
C ALA A 456 -3.32 7.32 18.70
N GLY A 457 -2.19 6.68 19.02
CA GLY A 457 -1.66 6.60 20.38
C GLY A 457 -2.39 5.65 21.33
N THR A 458 -3.45 4.96 20.91
CA THR A 458 -4.10 3.98 21.79
C THR A 458 -3.20 2.78 22.04
N THR A 459 -3.32 2.16 23.21
CA THR A 459 -2.61 0.92 23.57
C THR A 459 -3.55 -0.26 23.80
N THR A 460 -4.83 -0.08 23.45
CA THR A 460 -5.88 -1.08 23.64
C THR A 460 -6.87 -1.05 22.48
N ILE A 461 -7.51 -2.19 22.24
CA ILE A 461 -8.73 -2.31 21.45
C ILE A 461 -9.69 -3.24 22.21
N SER A 462 -10.85 -2.69 22.54
CA SER A 462 -11.93 -3.46 23.16
C SER A 462 -12.77 -4.12 22.09
N ASN A 463 -13.26 -5.31 22.38
CA ASN A 463 -14.13 -6.07 21.49
C ASN A 463 -13.56 -6.27 20.08
N TYR A 464 -12.26 -6.60 19.98
CA TYR A 464 -11.66 -6.97 18.71
C TYR A 464 -12.27 -8.27 18.21
N THR A 465 -13.06 -8.17 17.15
CA THR A 465 -13.76 -9.31 16.55
C THR A 465 -12.88 -10.01 15.54
N VAL A 466 -12.64 -11.30 15.76
CA VAL A 466 -12.08 -12.21 14.77
C VAL A 466 -13.23 -13.00 14.18
N SER A 467 -13.52 -12.78 12.90
CA SER A 467 -14.53 -13.53 12.18
C SER A 467 -14.16 -15.01 12.11
N ALA A 468 -15.17 -15.88 12.11
CA ALA A 468 -14.96 -17.28 11.80
C ALA A 468 -14.22 -17.41 10.45
N PRO A 469 -13.25 -18.33 10.32
CA PRO A 469 -12.61 -18.59 9.05
C PRO A 469 -13.64 -19.01 7.98
N SER A 470 -13.36 -18.64 6.73
CA SER A 470 -14.19 -19.01 5.59
C SER A 470 -14.40 -20.54 5.49
N SER A 471 -15.47 -20.95 4.82
CA SER A 471 -15.72 -22.36 4.54
C SER A 471 -14.63 -22.99 3.65
N LEU A 472 -13.87 -22.16 2.92
CA LEU A 472 -12.73 -22.61 2.11
C LEU A 472 -11.57 -23.11 2.97
N LEU A 473 -11.39 -22.60 4.19
CA LEU A 473 -10.40 -23.12 5.13
C LEU A 473 -10.94 -24.36 5.82
N VAL A 474 -10.59 -25.55 5.36
CA VAL A 474 -11.08 -26.83 5.92
C VAL A 474 -10.39 -27.13 7.25
N THR A 475 -9.07 -27.11 7.27
CA THR A 475 -8.26 -27.46 8.46
C THR A 475 -7.25 -26.36 8.75
N PRO A 476 -7.42 -25.58 9.83
CA PRO A 476 -6.44 -24.59 10.26
C PRO A 476 -5.12 -25.28 10.65
N THR A 477 -4.01 -24.75 10.13
CA THR A 477 -2.65 -25.20 10.50
C THR A 477 -1.80 -24.05 11.05
N TYR A 478 -2.33 -22.83 11.01
CA TYR A 478 -1.66 -21.64 11.51
C TYR A 478 -2.68 -20.58 11.91
N GLY A 479 -2.42 -19.89 13.02
CA GLY A 479 -3.13 -18.67 13.42
C GLY A 479 -2.19 -17.65 14.02
N GLU A 480 -2.53 -16.37 13.91
CA GLU A 480 -1.79 -15.31 14.58
C GLU A 480 -2.68 -14.11 14.94
N VAL A 481 -2.22 -13.37 15.95
CA VAL A 481 -2.65 -12.00 16.26
C VAL A 481 -1.40 -11.13 16.31
N SER A 482 -1.47 -9.99 15.64
CA SER A 482 -0.30 -9.18 15.30
C SER A 482 -0.57 -7.69 15.54
N VAL A 483 0.42 -7.01 16.11
CA VAL A 483 0.52 -5.55 16.19
C VAL A 483 1.60 -5.13 15.22
N TYR A 484 1.26 -4.28 14.26
CA TYR A 484 2.13 -3.83 13.18
C TYR A 484 2.24 -2.30 13.21
N LEU A 485 3.46 -1.80 13.35
CA LEU A 485 3.77 -0.37 13.41
C LEU A 485 4.69 0.01 12.26
N VAL A 486 4.52 1.23 11.72
CA VAL A 486 5.30 1.74 10.59
C VAL A 486 5.79 3.15 10.85
N ASP A 487 6.99 3.47 10.36
CA ASP A 487 7.56 4.82 10.43
C ASP A 487 7.15 5.73 9.26
N ARG A 488 6.42 5.15 8.28
CA ARG A 488 6.05 5.75 6.98
C ARG A 488 7.24 6.05 6.04
N ASN A 489 8.46 5.67 6.40
CA ASN A 489 9.69 5.93 5.65
C ASN A 489 10.46 4.65 5.29
N GLY A 490 9.80 3.49 5.39
CA GLY A 490 10.32 2.22 4.88
C GLY A 490 10.70 1.21 5.96
N VAL A 491 10.40 1.49 7.24
CA VAL A 491 10.60 0.59 8.36
C VAL A 491 9.28 0.16 8.97
N ALA A 492 9.22 -1.09 9.39
CA ALA A 492 8.16 -1.60 10.23
C ALA A 492 8.69 -2.44 11.38
N ILE A 493 7.93 -2.40 12.47
CA ILE A 493 8.14 -3.22 13.64
C ILE A 493 6.85 -3.96 13.92
N SER A 494 6.96 -5.26 14.15
CA SER A 494 5.81 -6.08 14.49
C SER A 494 6.07 -6.98 15.68
N SER A 495 4.99 -7.20 16.42
CA SER A 495 4.92 -8.27 17.41
C SER A 495 3.76 -9.16 17.06
N THR A 496 3.98 -10.46 17.12
CA THR A 496 2.97 -11.46 16.78
C THR A 496 2.89 -12.51 17.87
N ARG A 497 1.68 -13.02 18.10
CA ARG A 497 1.45 -14.28 18.81
C ARG A 497 1.01 -15.30 17.78
N THR A 498 1.77 -16.38 17.62
CA THR A 498 1.53 -17.40 16.60
C THR A 498 1.11 -18.72 17.23
N PHE A 499 0.27 -19.44 16.50
CA PHE A 499 -0.25 -20.75 16.85
C PHE A 499 0.02 -21.69 15.67
N GLU A 500 0.88 -22.69 15.87
CA GLU A 500 1.33 -23.62 14.82
C GLU A 500 1.47 -25.08 15.25
#